data_AF-A0A7C6S841-F1
#
_entry.id   AF-A0A7C6S841-F1
#
_cell.length_a   1.000
_cell.length_b   1.000
_cell.length_c   1.000
_cell.angle_alpha   90.00
_cell.angle_beta   90.00
_cell.angle_gamma   90.00
#
_symmetry.space_group_name_H-M   'P 1'
#
loop_
_entity.id
_entity.type
_entity.pdbx_description
1 polymer ?
#
loop_
_entity_poly.entity_id
_entity_poly.type
_entity_poly.pdbx_seq_one_letter_code
_entity_poly.pdbx_strand_id
1 'polypeptide(L)' 'MMMEGIRGVTTTLDLPLEGVPVRFRTGQLLRARVLEADGQETILLLAGRRLRVRTKVPLNRGQDLQLQVQGREQG' A
#
# COMPACT_ATOMS: atom_id res chain seq x y z
N MET A 1 -22.64 -19.73 -12.60
CA MET A 1 -21.24 -19.77 -12.13
C MET A 1 -20.88 -18.35 -11.71
N MET A 2 -21.03 -18.03 -10.43
CA MET A 2 -20.81 -16.67 -9.92
C MET A 2 -19.29 -16.45 -9.78
N MET A 3 -18.73 -15.55 -10.58
CA MET A 3 -17.39 -15.03 -10.33
C MET A 3 -17.49 -14.11 -9.11
N GLU A 4 -17.12 -14.62 -7.93
CA GLU A 4 -16.84 -13.75 -6.79
C GLU A 4 -15.58 -12.95 -7.12
N GLY A 5 -15.77 -11.79 -7.74
CA GLY A 5 -14.74 -10.77 -7.79
C GLY A 5 -14.40 -10.40 -6.36
N ILE A 6 -13.22 -10.80 -5.91
CA ILE A 6 -12.59 -10.36 -4.67
C ILE A 6 -12.76 -8.84 -4.57
N ARG A 7 -13.71 -8.42 -3.74
CA ARG A 7 -13.96 -7.02 -3.42
C ARG A 7 -12.65 -6.48 -2.85
N GLY A 8 -12.02 -5.57 -3.58
CA GLY A 8 -10.77 -4.94 -3.18
C GLY A 8 -10.91 -4.43 -1.76
N VAL A 9 -10.19 -5.03 -0.82
CA VAL A 9 -10.19 -4.62 0.57
C VAL A 9 -9.41 -3.30 0.62
N THR A 10 -10.12 -2.19 0.72
CA THR A 10 -9.49 -0.88 0.92
C THR A 10 -9.00 -0.81 2.36
N THR A 11 -7.68 -0.80 2.54
CA THR A 11 -7.05 -0.61 3.85
C THR A 11 -6.19 0.65 3.83
N THR A 12 -6.16 1.36 4.96
CA THR A 12 -5.33 2.55 5.13
C THR A 12 -3.93 2.10 5.55
N LEU A 13 -2.93 2.41 4.73
CA LEU A 13 -1.52 2.26 5.10
C LEU A 13 -0.97 3.62 5.53
N ASP A 14 -0.48 3.70 6.77
CA ASP A 14 0.38 4.79 7.20
C ASP A 14 1.78 4.55 6.62
N LEU A 15 2.10 5.27 5.54
CA LEU A 15 3.41 5.20 4.89
C LEU A 15 4.30 6.33 5.43
N PRO A 16 5.49 6.05 6.00
CA PRO A 16 6.50 7.08 6.17
C PRO A 16 7.00 7.47 4.78
N LEU A 17 6.55 8.63 4.29
CA LEU A 17 6.95 9.16 2.98
C LEU A 17 8.33 9.86 3.03
N GLU A 18 8.97 9.89 4.20
CA GLU A 18 10.29 10.47 4.40
C GLU A 18 11.31 9.81 3.44
N GLY A 19 11.95 10.63 2.61
CA GLY A 19 12.97 10.17 1.67
C GLY A 19 12.46 9.66 0.31
N VAL A 20 11.15 9.72 0.02
CA VAL A 20 10.64 9.50 -1.34
C VAL A 20 10.61 10.86 -2.07
N PRO A 21 11.43 11.09 -3.11
CA PRO A 21 11.49 12.37 -3.84
C PRO A 21 10.23 12.64 -4.70
N VAL A 22 9.17 11.85 -4.51
CA VAL A 22 7.92 11.93 -5.25
C VAL A 22 6.92 12.71 -4.39
N ARG A 23 6.47 13.85 -4.89
CA ARG A 23 5.33 14.56 -4.28
C ARG A 23 4.07 13.75 -4.54
N PHE A 24 3.49 13.20 -3.49
CA PHE A 24 2.21 12.53 -3.53
C PHE A 24 1.08 13.54 -3.33
N ARG A 25 0.01 13.43 -4.11
CA ARG A 25 -1.21 14.23 -3.94
C ARG A 25 -2.26 13.43 -3.18
N THR A 26 -2.96 14.04 -2.24
CA THR A 26 -4.13 13.41 -1.61
C THR A 26 -5.11 12.93 -2.67
N GLY A 27 -5.65 11.73 -2.50
CA GLY A 27 -6.53 11.06 -3.45
C GLY A 27 -5.81 10.36 -4.60
N GLN A 28 -4.50 10.56 -4.78
CA GLN A 28 -3.72 9.88 -5.82
C GLN A 28 -3.71 8.37 -5.59
N LEU A 29 -3.91 7.62 -6.67
CA LEU A 29 -3.79 6.16 -6.67
C LEU A 29 -2.38 5.75 -7.07
N LEU A 30 -1.78 4.88 -6.27
CA LEU A 30 -0.43 4.36 -6.44
C LEU A 30 -0.47 2.85 -6.60
N ARG A 31 0.43 2.31 -7.42
CA ARG A 31 0.62 0.87 -7.57
C ARG A 31 1.80 0.41 -6.74
N ALA A 32 1.60 -0.64 -5.95
CA ALA A 32 2.63 -1.28 -5.17
C ALA A 32 2.59 -2.79 -5.37
N ARG A 33 3.72 -3.47 -5.16
CA ARG A 33 3.79 -4.94 -5.11
C ARG A 33 4.33 -5.40 -3.77
N VAL A 34 3.68 -6.38 -3.17
CA VAL A 34 4.16 -7.01 -1.93
C VAL A 34 5.39 -7.84 -2.22
N LEU A 35 6.53 -7.48 -1.63
CA LEU A 35 7.77 -8.25 -1.74
C LEU A 35 7.87 -9.33 -0.66
N GLU A 36 7.46 -8.99 0.56
CA GLU A 36 7.51 -9.83 1.75
C GLU A 36 6.32 -9.47 2.65
N ALA A 37 5.74 -10.48 3.31
CA ALA A 37 4.67 -10.31 4.30
C ALA A 37 4.84 -11.38 5.39
N ASP A 38 4.97 -10.95 6.64
CA ASP A 38 5.18 -11.84 7.81
C ASP A 38 4.02 -11.81 8.83
N GLY A 39 2.92 -11.14 8.49
CA GLY A 39 1.72 -11.04 9.31
C GLY A 39 1.65 -9.81 10.22
N GLN A 40 2.78 -9.17 10.54
CA GLN A 40 2.80 -7.88 11.26
C GLN A 40 3.46 -6.76 10.43
N GLU A 41 4.52 -7.11 9.71
CA GLU A 41 5.23 -6.23 8.81
C GLU A 41 5.10 -6.71 7.36
N THR A 42 5.09 -5.75 6.46
CA THR A 42 5.03 -5.98 5.03
C THR A 42 6.05 -5.08 4.35
N ILE A 43 6.79 -5.64 3.40
CA ILE A 43 7.66 -4.88 2.53
C ILE A 43 6.96 -4.70 1.19
N LEU A 44 6.72 -3.46 0.80
CA LEU A 44 6.12 -3.07 -0.47
C LEU A 44 7.18 -2.50 -1.41
N LEU A 45 7.08 -2.83 -2.69
CA LEU A 45 7.73 -2.09 -3.76
C LEU A 45 6.77 -1.00 -4.24
N LEU A 46 7.09 0.26 -3.99
CA LEU A 46 6.33 1.43 -4.41
C LEU A 46 7.25 2.39 -5.17
N ALA A 47 6.90 2.73 -6.42
CA ALA A 47 7.68 3.65 -7.25
C ALA A 47 9.19 3.31 -7.30
N GLY A 48 9.52 2.01 -7.36
CA GLY A 48 10.91 1.53 -7.40
C GLY A 48 11.63 1.49 -6.04
N ARG A 49 10.95 1.81 -4.94
CA ARG A 49 11.52 1.82 -3.58
C ARG A 49 10.86 0.78 -2.68
N ARG A 50 11.64 0.21 -1.76
CA ARG A 50 11.14 -0.71 -0.74
C ARG A 50 10.63 0.11 0.45
N LEU A 51 9.39 -0.10 0.83
CA LEU A 51 8.75 0.51 1.99
C LEU A 51 8.33 -0.57 2.98
N ARG A 52 8.72 -0.38 4.24
CA ARG A 52 8.25 -1.21 5.34
C ARG A 52 6.98 -0.59 5.91
N VAL A 53 5.92 -1.38 5.96
CA VAL A 53 4.58 -0.94 6.36
C VAL A 53 3.96 -1.95 7.30
N ARG A 54 3.08 -1.48 8.18
CA ARG A 54 2.23 -2.35 8.97
C ARG A 54 0.86 -2.41 8.32
N THR A 55 0.33 -3.61 8.18
CA THR A 55 -0.99 -3.85 7.59
C THR A 55 -1.89 -4.50 8.65
N LYS A 56 -3.17 -4.11 8.67
CA LYS A 56 -4.20 -4.76 9.50
C LYS A 56 -4.90 -5.91 8.76
N VAL A 57 -4.57 -6.09 7.49
CA VAL A 57 -5.13 -7.14 6.65
C VAL A 57 -4.02 -8.07 6.19
N PRO A 58 -4.28 -9.38 6.10
CA PRO A 58 -3.30 -10.32 5.57
C PRO A 58 -2.99 -9.97 4.11
N LEU A 59 -1.71 -9.84 3.79
CA LEU A 59 -1.20 -9.60 2.44
C LEU A 59 -0.34 -10.79 2.01
N ASN A 60 -0.36 -11.11 0.72
CA ASN A 60 0.41 -12.20 0.17
C ASN A 60 1.64 -11.70 -0.58
N ARG A 61 2.76 -12.41 -0.47
CA ARG A 61 3.94 -12.16 -1.30
C ARG A 61 3.59 -12.24 -2.79
N GLY A 62 4.02 -11.24 -3.56
CA GLY A 62 3.72 -11.11 -4.99
C GLY A 62 2.39 -10.43 -5.31
N GLN A 63 1.56 -10.14 -4.32
CA GLN A 63 0.28 -9.45 -4.51
C GLN A 63 0.51 -8.01 -5.00
N ASP A 64 -0.22 -7.64 -6.05
CA ASP A 64 -0.28 -6.26 -6.51
C ASP A 64 -1.37 -5.49 -5.75
N LEU A 65 -1.05 -4.26 -5.36
CA LEU A 65 -1.88 -3.38 -4.55
C LEU A 65 -2.10 -2.05 -5.26
N GLN A 66 -3.31 -1.51 -5.07
CA GLN A 66 -3.63 -0.14 -5.40
C GLN A 66 -3.85 0.63 -4.10
N LEU A 67 -2.96 1.57 -3.81
CA LEU A 67 -2.96 2.38 -2.60
C LEU A 67 -3.49 3.76 -2.93
N GLN A 68 -4.40 4.30 -2.12
CA GLN A 68 -4.80 5.69 -2.23
C GLN A 68 -4.03 6.52 -1.21
N VAL A 69 -3.41 7.60 -1.66
CA VAL A 69 -2.75 8.56 -0.78
C VAL A 69 -3.81 9.27 0.03
N GLN A 70 -3.85 8.99 1.33
CA GLN A 70 -4.63 9.76 2.29
C GLN A 70 -3.73 10.87 2.83
N GLY A 71 -4.11 12.13 2.61
CA GLY A 71 -3.45 13.24 3.27
C GLY A 71 -3.94 13.34 4.70
N ARG A 72 -3.03 13.55 5.65
CA ARG A 72 -3.38 14.33 6.84
C ARG A 72 -2.96 15.76 6.52
N GLU A 73 -3.91 16.69 6.59
CA GLU A 73 -3.55 18.10 6.78
C GLU A 73 -2.65 18.14 8.01
N GLN A 74 -1.35 18.32 7.82
CA GLN A 74 -0.53 18.91 8.86
C GLN A 74 -0.90 20.37 8.85
N GLY A 75 -1.81 20.75 9.76
CA GLY A 75 -2.04 22.14 10.12
C GLY A 75 -0.79 22.77 10.72
#